data_AF-A0A255Y6W3-F1
#
_entry.id   AF-A0A255Y6W3-F1
#
_cell.length_a   1.000
_cell.length_b   1.000
_cell.length_c   1.000
_cell.angle_alpha   90.00
_cell.angle_beta   90.00
_cell.angle_gamma   90.00
#
_symmetry.space_group_name_H-M   'P 1'
#
loop_
_entity.id
_entity.type
_entity.pdbx_description
1 polymer ?
#
loop_
_entity_poly.entity_id
_entity_poly.type
_entity_poly.pdbx_seq_one_letter_code
_entity_poly.pdbx_strand_id
1 'polypeptide(L)'
;MSETPRPDDTPPGLYDETGNARFFADPAMDRFVAVVMNMAQELWVQEERLLALEEAKGAPPADRDAKLQAFITRIFAPIRGA
;
A
#
# COMPACT_ATOMS: atom_id res chain seq x y z
N MET A 1 -15.72 25.99 2.48
CA MET A 1 -15.70 25.74 1.03
C MET A 1 -14.39 25.05 0.75
N SER A 2 -14.41 23.75 0.50
CA SER A 2 -13.19 22.95 0.31
C SER A 2 -12.57 23.30 -1.03
N GLU A 3 -11.42 23.97 -1.00
CA GLU A 3 -10.66 24.34 -2.17
C GLU A 3 -10.14 23.06 -2.83
N THR A 4 -10.58 22.78 -4.06
CA THR A 4 -10.02 21.71 -4.88
C THR A 4 -8.54 22.03 -5.11
N PRO A 5 -7.59 21.14 -4.76
CA PRO A 5 -6.17 21.43 -4.94
C PRO A 5 -5.90 21.70 -6.42
N ARG A 6 -5.25 22.83 -6.71
CA ARG A 6 -4.88 23.17 -8.09
C ARG A 6 -3.68 22.31 -8.49
N PRO A 7 -3.57 21.88 -9.76
CA PRO A 7 -2.44 21.07 -10.24
C PRO A 7 -1.05 21.65 -9.93
N ASP A 8 -0.98 22.98 -9.76
CA ASP A 8 0.24 23.76 -9.49
C ASP A 8 0.82 23.61 -8.07
N ASP A 9 0.12 22.96 -7.13
CA ASP A 9 0.62 22.76 -5.75
C ASP A 9 1.61 21.58 -5.63
N THR A 10 2.02 20.99 -6.76
CA THR A 10 2.94 19.85 -6.80
C THR A 10 4.39 20.35 -6.73
N PRO A 11 5.17 20.02 -5.68
CA PRO A 11 6.59 20.36 -5.62
C PRO A 11 7.33 19.96 -6.92
N PRO A 12 8.12 20.86 -7.53
CA PRO A 12 8.87 20.53 -8.73
C PRO A 12 9.82 19.37 -8.45
N GLY A 13 9.68 18.28 -9.21
CA GLY A 13 10.48 17.05 -9.06
C GLY A 13 9.76 15.84 -8.44
N LEU A 14 8.48 15.95 -8.10
CA LEU A 14 7.66 14.82 -7.61
C LEU A 14 7.36 13.77 -8.67
N TYR A 15 7.51 14.12 -9.94
CA TYR A 15 7.35 13.23 -11.06
C TYR A 15 8.60 13.27 -11.94
N ASP A 16 9.02 12.12 -12.46
CA ASP A 16 10.10 12.01 -13.42
C ASP A 16 9.67 12.46 -14.83
N GLU A 17 10.61 12.45 -15.79
CA GLU A 17 10.36 12.85 -17.18
C GLU A 17 9.33 11.97 -17.90
N THR A 18 8.98 10.82 -17.32
CA THR A 18 7.97 9.88 -17.84
C THR A 18 6.62 10.01 -17.13
N GLY A 19 6.48 10.95 -16.18
CA GLY A 19 5.25 11.18 -15.42
C GLY A 19 5.04 10.21 -14.26
N ASN A 20 6.05 9.42 -13.87
CA ASN A 20 5.98 8.53 -12.71
C ASN A 20 6.41 9.27 -11.45
N ALA A 21 5.80 8.95 -10.31
CA ALA A 21 6.16 9.58 -9.05
C ALA A 21 7.61 9.25 -8.67
N ARG A 22 8.36 10.28 -8.27
CA ARG A 22 9.77 10.22 -7.85
C ARG A 22 9.89 10.73 -6.42
N PHE A 23 10.17 9.82 -5.50
CA PHE A 23 10.32 10.06 -4.07
C PHE A 23 11.77 9.87 -3.61
N PHE A 24 12.56 9.07 -4.34
CA PHE A 24 13.94 8.76 -3.98
C PHE A 24 14.95 9.36 -4.97
N ALA A 25 16.20 9.49 -4.51
CA ALA A 25 17.30 9.97 -5.34
C ALA A 25 17.59 8.99 -6.49
N ASP A 26 17.48 7.68 -6.23
CA ASP A 26 17.63 6.60 -7.19
C ASP A 26 16.27 6.18 -7.78
N PRO A 27 16.03 6.38 -9.10
CA PRO A 27 14.78 5.97 -9.76
C PRO A 27 14.50 4.46 -9.68
N ALA A 28 15.51 3.62 -9.47
CA ALA A 28 15.29 2.19 -9.26
C ALA A 28 14.55 1.92 -7.94
N MET A 29 14.78 2.75 -6.92
CA MET A 29 14.12 2.63 -5.61
C MET A 29 12.63 2.97 -5.71
N ASP A 30 12.28 4.02 -6.46
CA ASP A 30 10.88 4.39 -6.71
C ASP A 30 10.10 3.25 -7.37
N ARG A 31 10.67 2.65 -8.41
CA ARG A 31 10.07 1.48 -9.10
C ARG A 31 9.96 0.29 -8.17
N PHE A 32 10.99 0.03 -7.35
CA PHE A 32 10.98 -1.07 -6.40
C PHE A 32 9.88 -0.90 -5.35
N VAL A 33 9.75 0.30 -4.77
CA VAL A 33 8.68 0.61 -3.81
C VAL A 33 7.30 0.47 -4.46
N ALA A 34 7.12 0.94 -5.70
CA ALA A 34 5.86 0.75 -6.42
C ALA A 34 5.51 -0.74 -6.59
N VAL A 35 6.49 -1.58 -6.96
CA VAL A 35 6.28 -3.04 -7.06
C VAL A 35 5.88 -3.65 -5.71
N VAL A 36 6.57 -3.27 -4.63
CA VAL A 36 6.26 -3.76 -3.28
C VAL A 36 4.86 -3.34 -2.83
N MET A 37 4.45 -2.09 -3.08
CA MET A 37 3.13 -1.59 -2.74
C MET A 37 2.03 -2.32 -3.52
N ASN A 38 2.23 -2.53 -4.82
CA ASN A 38 1.30 -3.30 -5.64
C ASN A 38 1.18 -4.75 -5.14
N MET A 39 2.31 -5.38 -4.81
CA MET A 39 2.30 -6.74 -4.27
C MET A 39 1.58 -6.81 -2.92
N ALA A 40 1.80 -5.85 -2.02
CA ALA A 40 1.11 -5.78 -0.74
C ALA A 40 -0.42 -5.63 -0.92
N GLN A 41 -0.85 -4.82 -1.89
CA GLN A 41 -2.26 -4.65 -2.22
C GLN A 41 -2.88 -5.94 -2.78
N GLU A 42 -2.20 -6.64 -3.70
CA GLU A 42 -2.68 -7.91 -4.23
C GLU A 42 -2.78 -8.99 -3.14
N LEU A 43 -1.79 -9.08 -2.25
CA LEU A 43 -1.82 -10.01 -1.11
C LEU A 43 -2.99 -9.71 -0.16
N TRP A 44 -3.27 -8.44 0.09
CA TRP A 44 -4.42 -8.03 0.90
C TRP A 44 -5.75 -8.45 0.26
N VAL A 45 -5.91 -8.22 -1.05
CA VAL A 45 -7.11 -8.64 -1.79
C VAL A 45 -7.27 -10.16 -1.76
N GLN A 46 -6.19 -10.92 -1.82
CA GLN A 46 -6.23 -12.39 -1.70
C GLN A 46 -6.67 -12.84 -0.30
N GLU A 47 -6.18 -12.20 0.77
CA GLU A 47 -6.59 -12.49 2.16
C GLU A 47 -8.08 -12.22 2.36
N GLU A 48 -8.60 -11.08 1.87
CA GLU A 48 -10.03 -10.76 1.96
C GLU A 48 -10.90 -11.79 1.23
N ARG A 49 -10.46 -12.25 0.05
CA ARG A 49 -11.16 -13.32 -0.69
C ARG A 49 -11.11 -14.65 0.04
N LEU A 50 -9.98 -14.98 0.67
CA LEU A 50 -9.83 -16.19 1.48
C LEU A 50 -10.79 -16.15 2.67
N LEU A 51 -10.83 -15.03 3.40
CA LEU A 51 -11.74 -14.82 4.53
C LEU A 51 -13.22 -14.98 4.12
N ALA A 52 -13.62 -14.39 3.00
CA ALA A 52 -14.97 -14.53 2.48
C ALA A 52 -15.30 -16.00 2.14
N LEU A 53 -14.35 -16.77 1.61
CA LEU A 53 -14.52 -18.19 1.34
C LEU A 53 -14.59 -19.03 2.63
N GLU A 54 -13.81 -18.69 3.65
CA GLU A 54 -13.85 -19.34 4.96
C GLU A 54 -15.19 -19.09 5.67
N GLU A 55 -15.67 -17.84 5.67
CA GLU A 55 -16.99 -17.47 6.19
C GLU A 55 -18.12 -18.21 5.44
N ALA A 56 -18.03 -18.30 4.10
CA ALA A 56 -18.99 -19.06 3.30
C ALA A 56 -18.99 -20.58 3.61
N LYS A 57 -17.88 -21.10 4.13
CA LYS A 57 -17.75 -22.49 4.59
C LYS A 57 -18.15 -22.70 6.05
N GLY A 58 -18.65 -21.66 6.71
CA GLY A 58 -19.13 -21.72 8.09
C GLY A 58 -18.06 -21.45 9.14
N ALA A 59 -16.90 -20.92 8.75
CA ALA A 59 -15.95 -20.41 9.73
C ALA A 59 -16.54 -19.19 10.48
N PRO A 60 -16.18 -18.97 11.76
CA PRO A 60 -16.56 -17.76 12.47
C PRO A 60 -16.07 -16.51 11.72
N PRO A 61 -16.81 -15.38 11.81
CA PRO A 61 -16.38 -14.11 11.22
C PRO A 61 -14.99 -13.73 11.73
N ALA A 62 -14.10 -13.36 10.82
CA ALA A 62 -12.77 -12.90 11.19
C ALA A 62 -12.78 -11.43 11.60
N ASP A 63 -11.96 -11.08 12.59
CA ASP A 63 -11.66 -9.69 12.93
C ASP A 63 -10.70 -9.11 11.87
N ARG A 64 -11.29 -8.45 10.86
CA ARG A 64 -10.58 -7.87 9.72
C ARG A 64 -9.62 -6.75 10.15
N ASP A 65 -10.01 -5.95 11.14
CA ASP A 65 -9.20 -4.84 11.63
C ASP A 65 -7.95 -5.37 12.36
N ALA A 66 -8.11 -6.40 13.21
CA ALA A 66 -6.97 -7.03 13.86
C ALA A 66 -5.99 -7.67 12.85
N LYS A 67 -6.52 -8.33 11.80
CA LYS A 67 -5.71 -8.91 10.72
C LYS A 67 -4.95 -7.84 9.93
N LEU A 68 -5.61 -6.72 9.59
CA LEU A 68 -4.97 -5.59 8.92
C LEU A 68 -3.81 -5.03 9.76
N GLN A 69 -4.03 -4.82 11.06
CA GLN A 69 -3.00 -4.31 11.96
C GLN A 69 -1.81 -5.26 12.07
N ALA A 70 -2.06 -6.58 12.14
CA ALA A 70 -1.00 -7.59 12.14
C ALA A 70 -0.21 -7.59 10.83
N PHE A 71 -0.89 -7.46 9.69
CA PHE A 71 -0.28 -7.38 8.37
C PHE A 71 0.62 -6.15 8.22
N ILE A 72 0.10 -4.96 8.54
CA ILE A 72 0.85 -3.69 8.56
C ILE A 72 2.06 -3.83 9.48
N THR A 73 1.86 -4.32 10.70
CA THR A 73 2.95 -4.53 11.67
C THR A 73 4.05 -5.41 11.12
N ARG A 74 3.70 -6.51 10.43
CA ARG A 74 4.66 -7.43 9.82
C ARG A 74 5.41 -6.79 8.66
N ILE A 75 4.74 -6.03 7.79
CA ILE A 75 5.37 -5.33 6.66
C ILE A 75 6.38 -4.30 7.14
N PHE A 76 6.03 -3.55 8.19
CA PHE A 76 6.88 -2.47 8.71
C PHE A 76 7.92 -2.93 9.74
N ALA A 77 7.88 -4.19 10.19
CA ALA A 77 8.85 -4.73 11.14
C ALA A 77 10.33 -4.49 10.71
N PRO A 78 10.73 -4.69 9.43
CA PRO A 78 12.11 -4.47 9.00
C PRO A 78 12.61 -3.03 9.12
N ILE A 79 11.72 -2.03 9.07
CA ILE A 79 12.12 -0.61 9.13
C ILE A 79 12.12 -0.04 10.55
N ARG A 80 11.57 -0.75 11.52
CA ARG A 80 11.53 -0.31 12.94
C ARG A 80 12.84 -0.56 13.69
N GLY A 81 13.75 -1.34 13.10
CA GLY A 81 15.03 -1.73 13.71
C GLY A 81 16.28 -1.16 13.03
N ALA A 82 16.11 -0.15 12.17
CA ALA A 82 17.21 0.59 11.53
C ALA A 82 17.36 1.98 12.13
#